data_AF-A0A7J2V222-F1
#
_entry.id   AF-A0A7J2V222-F1
#
_cell.length_a   1.000
_cell.length_b   1.000
_cell.length_c   1.000
_cell.angle_alpha   90.00
_cell.angle_beta   90.00
_cell.angle_gamma   90.00
#
_symmetry.space_group_name_H-M   'P 1'
#
loop_
_entity.id
_entity.type
_entity.pdbx_description
1 polymer ?
#
loop_
_entity_poly.entity_id
_entity_poly.type
_entity_poly.pdbx_seq_one_letter_code
_entity_poly.pdbx_strand_id
1 'polypeptide(L)'
;MTLVIALKWIFKGRESVVVSSDSRVTVGPITYEARKVYPIVLKVNDDEVPLAIAGGAGDASLIKQGYVICEKILRDLAVKEWDKKTPSFEQFEEAVKQIESILISRFRELRSQGLETGFNMILASVDHDGRASMYLFDGRGLAEPVHSNPGFAVIGTGFITGGNLLLRLLGYDPDKSYMLDLGVLSTFIIDVVSEIDPAVGSFIGESYLMRVEEGKVMLGPLKEEAVKEYKEKVRQRKELIRRFWRLLDIAGEQKVLQRIKRLEREVQKTS
;
A
#
# COMPACT_ATOMS: atom_id res chain seq x y z
N MET A 1 10.90 2.07 -12.89
CA MET A 1 10.25 0.75 -12.71
C MET A 1 10.20 0.43 -11.23
N THR A 2 9.06 -0.04 -10.73
CA THR A 2 8.68 0.00 -9.29
C THR A 2 7.45 -0.88 -9.05
N LEU A 3 7.26 -1.33 -7.82
CA LEU A 3 6.03 -1.89 -7.27
C LEU A 3 5.71 -1.17 -5.95
N VAL A 4 4.55 -0.52 -5.91
CA VAL A 4 3.96 0.00 -4.65
C VAL A 4 2.61 -0.67 -4.46
N ILE A 5 2.37 -1.17 -3.25
CA ILE A 5 1.15 -1.87 -2.85
C ILE A 5 0.57 -1.11 -1.66
N ALA A 6 -0.72 -0.76 -1.73
CA ALA A 6 -1.50 -0.28 -0.61
C ALA A 6 -2.67 -1.24 -0.35
N LEU A 7 -2.85 -1.67 0.90
CA LEU A 7 -3.89 -2.61 1.30
C LEU A 7 -4.70 -2.03 2.45
N LYS A 8 -6.02 -2.13 2.36
CA LYS A 8 -6.90 -1.94 3.52
C LYS A 8 -6.72 -3.12 4.47
N TRP A 9 -6.57 -2.83 5.76
CA TRP A 9 -6.41 -3.82 6.82
C TRP A 9 -7.44 -3.60 7.92
N ILE A 10 -8.23 -4.62 8.24
CA ILE A 10 -9.01 -4.65 9.48
C ILE A 10 -8.08 -5.09 10.61
N PHE A 11 -7.58 -4.10 11.37
CA PHE A 11 -6.69 -4.32 12.50
C PHE A 11 -7.44 -4.03 13.81
N LYS A 12 -7.54 -5.04 14.68
CA LYS A 12 -8.28 -4.94 15.96
C LYS A 12 -9.71 -4.40 15.81
N GLY A 13 -10.41 -4.81 14.75
CA GLY A 13 -11.81 -4.43 14.49
C GLY A 13 -12.01 -3.05 13.88
N ARG A 14 -10.95 -2.33 13.51
CA ARG A 14 -11.00 -1.05 12.79
C ARG A 14 -10.26 -1.14 11.47
N GLU A 15 -10.64 -0.32 10.50
CA GLU A 15 -9.88 -0.25 9.26
C GLU A 15 -8.58 0.53 9.48
N SER A 16 -7.61 0.22 8.64
CA SER A 16 -6.24 0.72 8.65
C SER A 16 -5.71 0.60 7.23
N VAL A 17 -4.62 1.31 6.92
CA VAL A 17 -3.98 1.19 5.61
C VAL A 17 -2.50 0.91 5.79
N VAL A 18 -2.02 -0.12 5.11
CA VAL A 18 -0.58 -0.36 4.94
C VAL A 18 -0.17 -0.02 3.52
N VAL A 19 0.91 0.74 3.36
CA VAL A 19 1.51 1.04 2.06
C VAL A 19 2.96 0.57 2.09
N SER A 20 3.31 -0.33 1.18
CA SER A 20 4.64 -0.93 1.06
C SER A 20 5.18 -0.77 -0.35
N SER A 21 6.49 -0.63 -0.50
CA SER A 21 7.15 -0.57 -1.79
C SER A 21 8.41 -1.43 -1.86
N ASP A 22 8.80 -1.76 -3.09
CA ASP A 22 10.12 -2.34 -3.35
C ASP A 22 11.24 -1.31 -3.17
N SER A 23 12.49 -1.75 -3.01
CA SER A 23 13.63 -0.85 -2.77
C SER A 23 14.15 -0.10 -4.00
N ARG A 24 13.86 -0.58 -5.21
CA ARG A 24 14.66 -0.26 -6.41
C ARG A 24 13.99 0.77 -7.31
N VAL A 25 14.74 1.77 -7.74
CA VAL A 25 14.35 2.63 -8.87
C VAL A 25 15.35 2.45 -10.00
N THR A 26 14.82 2.11 -11.18
CA THR A 26 15.60 2.01 -12.42
C THR A 26 15.18 3.12 -13.39
N VAL A 27 16.17 3.91 -13.84
CA VAL A 27 16.04 4.96 -14.87
C VAL A 27 17.10 4.70 -15.93
N GLY A 28 16.70 4.19 -17.09
CA GLY A 28 17.64 3.77 -18.15
C GLY A 28 18.63 2.71 -17.62
N PRO A 29 19.95 2.88 -17.80
CA PRO A 29 20.96 1.93 -17.32
C PRO A 29 21.27 2.06 -15.82
N ILE A 30 20.73 3.06 -15.11
CA ILE A 30 21.07 3.36 -13.71
C ILE A 30 20.03 2.77 -12.78
N THR A 31 20.50 2.09 -11.74
CA THR A 31 19.68 1.52 -10.67
C THR A 31 20.17 2.02 -9.31
N TYR A 32 19.27 2.54 -8.48
CA TYR A 32 19.57 3.01 -7.12
C TYR A 32 18.38 2.77 -6.19
N GLU A 33 18.59 2.88 -4.88
CA GLU A 33 17.50 2.79 -3.89
C GLU A 33 16.83 4.15 -3.70
N ALA A 34 15.50 4.19 -3.74
CA ALA A 34 14.77 5.43 -3.51
C ALA A 34 13.49 5.18 -2.71
N ARG A 35 13.19 6.12 -1.82
CA ARG A 35 11.92 6.11 -1.09
C ARG A 35 10.77 6.48 -2.01
N LYS A 36 9.78 5.59 -2.10
CA LYS A 36 8.55 5.74 -2.87
C LYS A 36 7.33 5.95 -1.99
N VAL A 37 7.41 5.66 -0.70
CA VAL A 37 6.32 5.90 0.24
C VAL A 37 6.62 7.15 1.06
N TYR A 38 5.68 8.08 1.06
CA TYR A 38 5.82 9.40 1.63
C TYR A 38 4.73 9.64 2.69
N PRO A 39 5.07 9.58 3.99
CA PRO A 39 4.13 9.95 5.05
C PRO A 39 3.89 11.46 5.04
N ILE A 40 2.63 11.86 5.15
CA ILE A 40 2.22 13.27 5.22
C ILE A 40 1.69 13.53 6.63
N VAL A 41 2.43 14.37 7.37
CA VAL A 41 2.12 14.77 8.73
C VAL A 41 2.05 16.29 8.84
N LEU A 42 1.19 16.80 9.73
CA LEU A 42 1.23 18.19 10.19
C LEU A 42 2.01 18.24 11.50
N LYS A 43 3.02 19.12 11.59
CA LYS A 43 3.70 19.39 12.86
C LYS A 43 2.96 20.46 13.63
N VAL A 44 2.53 20.14 14.85
CA VAL A 44 1.85 21.05 15.76
C VAL A 44 2.63 21.07 17.05
N ASN A 45 3.40 22.14 17.27
CA ASN A 45 4.39 22.21 18.36
C ASN A 45 5.40 21.05 18.21
N ASP A 46 5.44 20.13 19.19
CA ASP A 46 6.30 18.94 19.20
C ASP A 46 5.57 17.65 18.77
N ASP A 47 4.27 17.71 18.51
CA ASP A 47 3.46 16.56 18.10
C ASP A 47 3.32 16.47 16.57
N GLU A 48 3.30 15.24 16.05
CA GLU A 48 3.00 14.96 14.64
C GLU A 48 1.56 14.47 14.51
N VAL A 49 0.76 15.19 13.72
CA VAL A 49 -0.62 14.83 13.38
C VAL A 49 -0.61 14.13 12.02
N PRO A 50 -0.92 12.82 11.95
CA PRO A 50 -0.99 12.10 10.68
C PRO A 50 -2.10 12.65 9.80
N LEU A 51 -1.81 12.90 8.52
CA LEU A 51 -2.81 13.34 7.54
C LEU A 51 -3.05 12.27 6.47
N ALA A 52 -1.98 11.68 5.93
CA ALA A 52 -2.07 10.69 4.86
C ALA A 52 -0.75 9.90 4.66
N ILE A 53 -0.83 8.87 3.83
CA ILE A 53 0.32 8.20 3.20
C ILE A 53 0.17 8.34 1.69
N ALA A 54 1.22 8.82 1.01
CA ALA A 54 1.32 8.79 -0.44
C ALA A 54 2.31 7.72 -0.91
N GLY A 55 2.05 7.08 -2.04
CA GLY A 55 2.94 6.14 -2.70
C GLY A 55 2.93 6.37 -4.20
N GLY A 56 4.03 6.15 -4.91
CA GLY A 56 4.14 6.64 -6.28
C GLY A 56 5.05 5.82 -7.17
N ALA A 57 4.66 5.72 -8.44
CA ALA A 57 5.39 5.00 -9.47
C ALA A 57 5.28 5.75 -10.81
N GLY A 58 6.41 5.96 -11.48
CA GLY A 58 6.48 6.71 -12.73
C GLY A 58 7.72 7.59 -12.80
N ASP A 59 7.60 8.74 -13.45
CA ASP A 59 8.60 9.78 -13.49
C ASP A 59 8.83 10.35 -12.08
N ALA A 60 10.07 10.24 -11.59
CA ALA A 60 10.40 10.62 -10.23
C ALA A 60 10.16 12.10 -9.92
N SER A 61 10.29 12.99 -10.91
CA SER A 61 10.07 14.43 -10.74
C SER A 61 8.57 14.73 -10.62
N LEU A 62 7.75 14.12 -11.48
CA LEU A 62 6.29 14.27 -11.42
C LEU A 62 5.71 13.67 -10.13
N ILE A 63 6.20 12.51 -9.70
CA ILE A 63 5.76 11.87 -8.44
C ILE A 63 6.09 12.75 -7.24
N LYS A 64 7.33 13.28 -7.15
CA LYS A 64 7.72 14.20 -6.06
C LYS A 64 6.90 15.49 -6.07
N GLN A 65 6.60 16.04 -7.25
CA GLN A 65 5.69 17.18 -7.36
C GLN A 65 4.29 16.83 -6.84
N GLY A 66 3.78 15.64 -7.17
CA GLY A 66 2.52 15.12 -6.64
C GLY A 66 2.51 15.08 -5.10
N TYR A 67 3.58 14.56 -4.48
CA TYR A 67 3.69 14.53 -3.01
C TYR A 67 3.66 15.92 -2.40
N VAL A 68 4.38 16.88 -2.99
CA VAL A 68 4.39 18.27 -2.50
C VAL A 68 3.02 18.92 -2.64
N ILE A 69 2.29 18.65 -3.73
CA ILE A 69 0.92 19.14 -3.92
C ILE A 69 0.00 18.58 -2.84
N CYS A 70 0.02 17.25 -2.63
CA CYS A 70 -0.76 16.59 -1.58
C CYS A 70 -0.42 17.14 -0.19
N GLU A 71 0.86 17.20 0.16
CA GLU A 71 1.33 17.69 1.47
C GLU A 71 0.86 19.12 1.72
N LYS A 72 1.00 20.01 0.73
CA LYS A 72 0.57 21.40 0.84
C LYS A 72 -0.93 21.51 1.08
N ILE A 73 -1.74 20.85 0.25
CA ILE A 73 -3.21 20.94 0.34
C ILE A 73 -3.69 20.37 1.67
N LEU A 74 -3.22 19.17 2.04
CA LEU A 74 -3.62 18.51 3.28
C LEU A 74 -3.22 19.34 4.51
N ARG A 75 -2.03 19.93 4.54
CA ARG A 75 -1.61 20.80 5.66
C ARG A 75 -2.40 22.10 5.70
N ASP A 76 -2.63 22.73 4.56
CA ASP A 76 -3.39 23.97 4.48
C ASP A 76 -4.82 23.77 5.00
N LEU A 77 -5.48 22.68 4.56
CA LEU A 77 -6.82 22.32 5.03
C LEU A 77 -6.80 21.92 6.52
N ALA A 78 -5.79 21.15 6.96
CA ALA A 78 -5.67 20.78 8.36
C ALA A 78 -5.58 22.00 9.29
N VAL A 79 -4.84 23.04 8.87
CA VAL A 79 -4.67 24.28 9.65
C VAL A 79 -5.92 25.16 9.60
N LYS A 80 -6.56 25.28 8.43
CA LYS A 80 -7.66 26.23 8.21
C LYS A 80 -9.04 25.68 8.58
N GLU A 81 -9.24 24.38 8.39
CA GLU A 81 -10.58 23.78 8.36
C GLU A 81 -10.72 22.59 9.32
N TRP A 82 -9.64 21.84 9.60
CA TRP A 82 -9.73 20.61 10.41
C TRP A 82 -9.20 20.76 11.84
N ASP A 83 -9.05 21.99 12.33
CA ASP A 83 -8.59 22.27 13.71
C ASP A 83 -7.29 21.52 14.08
N LYS A 84 -6.38 21.44 13.10
CA LYS A 84 -5.09 20.73 13.21
C LYS A 84 -5.22 19.25 13.60
N LYS A 85 -6.30 18.59 13.18
CA LYS A 85 -6.53 17.15 13.39
C LYS A 85 -6.39 16.37 12.07
N THR A 86 -6.28 15.05 12.18
CA THR A 86 -6.42 14.13 11.05
C THR A 86 -7.80 14.32 10.41
N PRO A 87 -7.91 14.37 9.07
CA PRO A 87 -9.20 14.57 8.41
C PRO A 87 -10.18 13.43 8.70
N SER A 88 -11.48 13.75 8.71
CA SER A 88 -12.53 12.74 8.53
C SER A 88 -12.51 12.15 7.13
N PHE A 89 -13.24 11.06 6.93
CA PHE A 89 -13.43 10.45 5.61
C PHE A 89 -13.88 11.48 4.54
N GLU A 90 -14.89 12.29 4.86
CA GLU A 90 -15.48 13.27 3.94
C GLU A 90 -14.54 14.46 3.71
N GLN A 91 -13.83 14.92 4.75
CA GLN A 91 -12.83 15.98 4.63
C GLN A 91 -11.67 15.55 3.72
N PHE A 92 -11.25 14.29 3.83
CA PHE A 92 -10.20 13.74 2.99
C PHE A 92 -10.64 13.57 1.54
N GLU A 93 -11.89 13.13 1.30
CA GLU A 93 -12.48 13.09 -0.05
C GLU A 93 -12.51 14.48 -0.71
N GLU A 94 -12.85 15.53 0.04
CA GLU A 94 -12.83 16.89 -0.49
C GLU A 94 -11.40 17.37 -0.81
N ALA A 95 -10.43 17.05 0.05
CA ALA A 95 -9.03 17.33 -0.24
C ALA A 95 -8.54 16.62 -1.52
N VAL A 96 -8.98 15.39 -1.75
CA VAL A 96 -8.66 14.61 -2.96
C VAL A 96 -9.19 15.30 -4.22
N LYS A 97 -10.41 15.86 -4.20
CA LYS A 97 -10.95 16.61 -5.34
C LYS A 97 -10.12 17.86 -5.67
N GLN A 98 -9.63 18.56 -4.64
CA GLN A 98 -8.75 19.71 -4.83
C GLN A 98 -7.40 19.30 -5.44
N ILE A 99 -6.81 18.19 -4.95
CA ILE A 99 -5.59 17.60 -5.50
C ILE A 99 -5.80 17.19 -6.97
N GLU A 100 -6.89 16.48 -7.26
CA GLU A 100 -7.27 16.05 -8.61
C GLU A 100 -7.35 17.23 -9.58
N SER A 101 -8.07 18.29 -9.20
CA SER A 101 -8.21 19.49 -10.05
C SER A 101 -6.85 20.12 -10.40
N ILE A 102 -5.92 20.18 -9.43
CA ILE A 102 -4.58 20.73 -9.65
C ILE A 102 -3.75 19.81 -10.56
N LEU A 103 -3.78 18.50 -10.33
CA LEU A 103 -3.04 17.53 -11.16
C LEU A 103 -3.56 17.48 -12.60
N ILE A 104 -4.88 17.52 -12.81
CA ILE A 104 -5.48 17.60 -14.15
C ILE A 104 -4.98 18.82 -14.91
N SER A 105 -4.98 19.99 -14.27
CA SER A 105 -4.51 21.23 -14.88
C SER A 105 -3.03 21.13 -15.26
N ARG A 106 -2.20 20.67 -14.31
CA ARG A 106 -0.76 20.51 -14.51
C ARG A 106 -0.43 19.53 -15.64
N PHE A 107 -1.07 18.37 -15.66
CA PHE A 107 -0.78 17.35 -16.67
C PHE A 107 -1.33 17.72 -18.04
N ARG A 108 -2.42 18.50 -18.10
CA ARG A 108 -2.90 19.08 -19.36
C ARG A 108 -1.88 20.04 -19.96
N GLU A 109 -1.27 20.89 -19.14
CA GLU A 109 -0.20 21.81 -19.57
C GLU A 109 1.00 21.04 -20.14
N LEU A 110 1.50 20.04 -19.41
CA LEU A 110 2.62 19.21 -19.86
C LEU A 110 2.32 18.51 -21.19
N ARG A 111 1.13 17.92 -21.33
CA ARG A 111 0.71 17.29 -22.60
C ARG A 111 0.60 18.30 -23.74
N SER A 112 0.17 19.52 -23.48
CA SER A 112 0.11 20.58 -24.51
C SER A 112 1.50 20.98 -25.04
N GLN A 113 2.55 20.72 -24.25
CA GLN A 113 3.95 20.91 -24.62
C GLN A 113 4.59 19.66 -25.25
N GLY A 114 3.81 18.60 -25.48
CA GLY A 114 4.29 17.33 -26.04
C GLY A 114 4.99 16.42 -25.04
N LEU A 115 4.83 16.66 -23.73
CA LEU A 115 5.43 15.83 -22.69
C LEU A 115 4.48 14.71 -22.25
N GLU A 116 4.94 13.47 -22.29
CA GLU A 116 4.22 12.33 -21.74
C GLU A 116 4.34 12.26 -20.21
N THR A 117 3.22 11.98 -19.54
CA THR A 117 3.14 11.95 -18.08
C THR A 117 3.08 10.52 -17.55
N GLY A 118 4.25 9.92 -17.36
CA GLY A 118 4.38 8.66 -16.62
C GLY A 118 4.10 8.89 -15.13
N PHE A 119 2.85 8.80 -14.71
CA PHE A 119 2.44 9.10 -13.33
C PHE A 119 1.37 8.13 -12.84
N ASN A 120 1.63 7.47 -11.71
CA ASN A 120 0.62 6.78 -10.91
C ASN A 120 0.93 7.05 -9.45
N MET A 121 -0.08 7.41 -8.66
CA MET A 121 0.09 7.72 -7.25
C MET A 121 -1.07 7.17 -6.44
N ILE A 122 -0.77 6.58 -5.30
CA ILE A 122 -1.75 6.20 -4.28
C ILE A 122 -1.73 7.28 -3.21
N LEU A 123 -2.90 7.68 -2.74
CA LEU A 123 -3.06 8.54 -1.57
C LEU A 123 -4.08 7.88 -0.64
N ALA A 124 -3.70 7.67 0.63
CA ALA A 124 -4.54 6.99 1.60
C ALA A 124 -4.52 7.68 2.96
N SER A 125 -5.61 7.57 3.71
CA SER A 125 -5.73 8.07 5.07
C SER A 125 -6.68 7.19 5.91
N VAL A 126 -6.67 7.41 7.22
CA VAL A 126 -7.55 6.75 8.19
C VAL A 126 -8.07 7.82 9.12
N ASP A 127 -9.39 7.90 9.29
CA ASP A 127 -10.00 8.85 10.21
C ASP A 127 -9.95 8.37 11.67
N HIS A 128 -10.48 9.20 12.58
CA HIS A 128 -10.51 8.93 14.02
C HIS A 128 -11.40 7.73 14.41
N ASP A 129 -12.40 7.41 13.60
CA ASP A 129 -13.28 6.24 13.78
C ASP A 129 -12.63 4.96 13.26
N GLY A 130 -11.56 5.09 12.46
CA GLY A 130 -10.84 3.99 11.86
C GLY A 130 -11.47 3.56 10.54
N ARG A 131 -12.05 4.50 9.79
CA ARG A 131 -12.48 4.30 8.40
C ARG A 131 -11.33 4.65 7.46
N ALA A 132 -10.98 3.72 6.59
CA ALA A 132 -9.90 3.87 5.63
C ALA A 132 -10.39 4.53 4.35
N SER A 133 -9.64 5.52 3.87
CA SER A 133 -9.80 6.14 2.56
C SER A 133 -8.57 5.87 1.70
N MET A 134 -8.78 5.54 0.44
CA MET A 134 -7.69 5.26 -0.50
C MET A 134 -8.12 5.61 -1.91
N TYR A 135 -7.23 6.32 -2.60
CA TYR A 135 -7.43 6.85 -3.94
C TYR A 135 -6.24 6.53 -4.82
N LEU A 136 -6.51 6.16 -6.07
CA LEU A 136 -5.53 5.95 -7.12
C LEU A 136 -5.60 7.12 -8.10
N PHE A 137 -4.48 7.82 -8.28
CA PHE A 137 -4.31 8.86 -9.28
C PHE A 137 -3.58 8.31 -10.50
N ASP A 138 -4.11 8.58 -11.69
CA ASP A 138 -3.54 8.15 -12.97
C ASP A 138 -2.77 9.26 -13.71
N GLY A 139 -2.22 8.93 -14.88
CA GLY A 139 -1.47 9.88 -15.72
C GLY A 139 -2.30 11.05 -16.28
N ARG A 140 -3.63 11.03 -16.13
CA ARG A 140 -4.52 12.15 -16.47
C ARG A 140 -4.71 13.10 -15.29
N GLY A 141 -4.33 12.66 -14.08
CA GLY A 141 -4.53 13.37 -12.82
C GLY A 141 -5.85 13.03 -12.14
N LEU A 142 -6.62 12.08 -12.70
CA LEU A 142 -7.92 11.68 -12.17
C LEU A 142 -7.75 10.76 -10.97
N ALA A 143 -8.60 10.93 -9.96
CA ALA A 143 -8.63 10.15 -8.74
C ALA A 143 -9.75 9.09 -8.80
N GLU A 144 -9.40 7.82 -8.57
CA GLU A 144 -10.34 6.72 -8.44
C GLU A 144 -10.38 6.24 -6.96
N PRO A 145 -11.54 6.21 -6.30
CA PRO A 145 -11.67 5.63 -4.97
C PRO A 145 -11.56 4.10 -5.03
N VAL A 146 -10.69 3.53 -4.20
CA VAL A 146 -10.38 2.08 -4.23
C VAL A 146 -10.45 1.42 -2.85
N HIS A 147 -10.94 2.12 -1.82
CA HIS A 147 -10.97 1.66 -0.42
C HIS A 147 -12.05 0.62 -0.10
N SER A 148 -13.19 0.62 -0.80
CA SER A 148 -14.25 -0.38 -0.61
C SER A 148 -14.19 -1.51 -1.63
N ASN A 149 -13.98 -1.15 -2.90
CA ASN A 149 -13.80 -2.10 -3.99
C ASN A 149 -12.67 -1.56 -4.91
N PRO A 150 -11.55 -2.27 -5.06
CA PRO A 150 -11.25 -3.61 -4.56
C PRO A 150 -10.65 -3.65 -3.14
N GLY A 151 -10.53 -2.50 -2.45
CA GLY A 151 -9.92 -2.41 -1.12
C GLY A 151 -8.39 -2.45 -1.11
N PHE A 152 -7.77 -2.41 -2.29
CA PHE A 152 -6.32 -2.33 -2.48
C PHE A 152 -5.98 -1.44 -3.67
N ALA A 153 -4.74 -0.98 -3.72
CA ALA A 153 -4.14 -0.36 -4.89
C ALA A 153 -2.75 -0.95 -5.12
N VAL A 154 -2.41 -1.24 -6.38
CA VAL A 154 -1.07 -1.69 -6.76
C VAL A 154 -0.65 -0.93 -8.00
N ILE A 155 0.47 -0.21 -7.91
CA ILE A 155 0.97 0.64 -8.98
C ILE A 155 2.41 0.30 -9.37
N GLY A 156 2.79 0.72 -10.58
CA GLY A 156 4.08 0.43 -11.18
C GLY A 156 4.09 -0.86 -11.98
N THR A 157 5.23 -1.19 -12.59
CA THR A 157 5.37 -2.32 -13.51
C THR A 157 5.08 -3.66 -12.85
N GLY A 158 5.43 -3.80 -11.56
CA GLY A 158 5.17 -5.03 -10.80
C GLY A 158 3.68 -5.37 -10.63
N PHE A 159 2.77 -4.43 -10.87
CA PHE A 159 1.33 -4.71 -10.91
C PHE A 159 1.00 -5.76 -11.97
N ILE A 160 1.51 -5.56 -13.19
CA ILE A 160 1.24 -6.42 -14.36
C ILE A 160 2.01 -7.73 -14.22
N THR A 161 3.27 -7.66 -13.75
CA THR A 161 4.15 -8.83 -13.71
C THR A 161 3.74 -9.88 -12.67
N GLY A 162 2.97 -9.50 -11.65
CA GLY A 162 2.45 -10.50 -10.70
C GLY A 162 1.74 -9.98 -9.46
N GLY A 163 1.81 -8.68 -9.14
CA GLY A 163 1.21 -8.13 -7.93
C GLY A 163 -0.28 -8.43 -7.79
N ASN A 164 -1.07 -8.16 -8.85
CA ASN A 164 -2.51 -8.43 -8.85
C ASN A 164 -2.83 -9.93 -8.84
N LEU A 165 -2.06 -10.72 -9.60
CA LEU A 165 -2.22 -12.17 -9.66
C LEU A 165 -2.05 -12.80 -8.26
N LEU A 166 -0.97 -12.43 -7.57
CA LEU A 166 -0.66 -12.97 -6.25
C LEU A 166 -1.67 -12.52 -5.19
N LEU A 167 -2.13 -11.27 -5.20
CA LEU A 167 -3.20 -10.82 -4.30
C LEU A 167 -4.46 -11.66 -4.45
N ARG A 168 -4.89 -11.92 -5.69
CA ARG A 168 -6.07 -12.74 -5.98
C ARG A 168 -5.85 -14.20 -5.61
N LEU A 169 -4.70 -14.77 -5.96
CA LEU A 169 -4.36 -16.17 -5.67
C LEU A 169 -4.30 -16.45 -4.17
N LEU A 170 -3.73 -15.52 -3.39
CA LEU A 170 -3.61 -15.63 -1.94
C LEU A 170 -4.89 -15.25 -1.19
N GLY A 171 -5.96 -14.93 -1.93
CA GLY A 171 -7.29 -14.71 -1.36
C GLY A 171 -7.39 -13.44 -0.52
N TYR A 172 -6.69 -12.37 -0.90
CA TYR A 172 -6.91 -11.06 -0.25
C TYR A 172 -8.34 -10.59 -0.51
N ASP A 173 -9.05 -10.33 0.58
CA ASP A 173 -10.39 -9.76 0.61
C ASP A 173 -10.37 -8.64 1.66
N PRO A 174 -10.69 -7.39 1.31
CA PRO A 174 -10.63 -6.27 2.23
C PRO A 174 -11.47 -6.49 3.50
N ASP A 175 -12.63 -7.13 3.37
CA ASP A 175 -13.58 -7.35 4.46
C ASP A 175 -13.16 -8.51 5.38
N LYS A 176 -12.22 -9.36 4.90
CA LYS A 176 -11.63 -10.46 5.66
C LYS A 176 -10.14 -10.28 5.94
N SER A 177 -9.63 -9.07 5.72
CA SER A 177 -8.21 -8.76 5.86
C SER A 177 -7.68 -8.95 7.29
N TYR A 178 -8.55 -8.99 8.30
CA TYR A 178 -8.20 -9.34 9.69
C TYR A 178 -7.64 -10.77 9.84
N MET A 179 -7.91 -11.66 8.89
CA MET A 179 -7.40 -13.03 8.88
C MET A 179 -5.94 -13.11 8.39
N LEU A 180 -5.40 -12.02 7.86
CA LEU A 180 -4.10 -11.97 7.21
C LEU A 180 -3.16 -11.01 7.94
N ASP A 181 -1.88 -11.37 7.95
CA ASP A 181 -0.79 -10.45 8.30
C ASP A 181 -0.40 -9.70 7.02
N LEU A 182 -0.93 -8.49 6.84
CA LEU A 182 -0.75 -7.75 5.59
C LEU A 182 0.68 -7.24 5.39
N GLY A 183 1.46 -7.07 6.47
CA GLY A 183 2.88 -6.75 6.37
C GLY A 183 3.67 -7.91 5.77
N VAL A 184 3.36 -9.15 6.18
CA VAL A 184 3.98 -10.34 5.57
C VAL A 184 3.46 -10.58 4.16
N LEU A 185 2.16 -10.33 3.89
CA LEU A 185 1.58 -10.49 2.56
C LEU A 185 2.22 -9.52 1.54
N SER A 186 2.32 -8.24 1.86
CA SER A 186 2.93 -7.25 0.96
C SER A 186 4.41 -7.56 0.73
N THR A 187 5.15 -7.94 1.79
CA THR A 187 6.54 -8.41 1.69
C THR A 187 6.66 -9.62 0.75
N PHE A 188 5.77 -10.62 0.90
CA PHE A 188 5.76 -11.82 0.07
C PHE A 188 5.58 -11.48 -1.40
N ILE A 189 4.58 -10.63 -1.72
CA ILE A 189 4.26 -10.25 -3.09
C ILE A 189 5.44 -9.49 -3.72
N ILE A 190 5.99 -8.51 -3.01
CA ILE A 190 7.13 -7.72 -3.51
C ILE A 190 8.33 -8.63 -3.79
N ASP A 191 8.69 -9.50 -2.85
CA ASP A 191 9.82 -10.41 -3.03
C ASP A 191 9.62 -11.39 -4.19
N VAL A 192 8.45 -12.01 -4.31
CA VAL A 192 8.16 -12.95 -5.41
C VAL A 192 8.16 -12.25 -6.77
N VAL A 193 7.60 -11.03 -6.84
CA VAL A 193 7.63 -10.25 -8.09
C VAL A 193 9.08 -9.86 -8.43
N SER A 194 9.91 -9.50 -7.45
CA SER A 194 11.32 -9.14 -7.67
C SER A 194 12.20 -10.28 -8.19
N GLU A 195 11.77 -11.54 -8.01
CA GLU A 195 12.45 -12.72 -8.57
C GLU A 195 12.21 -12.86 -10.09
N ILE A 196 11.16 -12.23 -10.63
CA ILE A 196 10.73 -12.37 -12.03
C ILE A 196 10.96 -11.06 -12.79
N ASP A 197 10.61 -9.94 -12.16
CA ASP A 197 10.77 -8.60 -12.73
C ASP A 197 12.09 -7.99 -12.23
N PRO A 198 13.16 -7.93 -13.05
CA PRO A 198 14.44 -7.36 -12.63
C PRO A 198 14.33 -5.86 -12.29
N ALA A 199 13.23 -5.24 -12.70
CA ALA A 199 12.97 -3.84 -12.49
C ALA A 199 12.23 -3.54 -11.17
N VAL A 200 11.87 -4.58 -10.42
CA VAL A 200 11.32 -4.51 -9.06
C VAL A 200 12.41 -4.98 -8.10
N GLY A 201 12.70 -4.17 -7.08
CA GLY A 201 13.63 -4.52 -6.01
C GLY A 201 13.04 -5.55 -5.05
N SER A 202 13.90 -6.19 -4.25
CA SER A 202 13.40 -6.95 -3.10
C SER A 202 12.86 -5.98 -2.04
N PHE A 203 12.01 -6.50 -1.16
CA PHE A 203 11.55 -5.71 -0.02
C PHE A 203 12.69 -5.54 0.99
N ILE A 204 12.96 -4.29 1.39
CA ILE A 204 13.97 -3.90 2.39
C ILE A 204 13.39 -3.18 3.61
N GLY A 205 12.07 -3.07 3.72
CA GLY A 205 11.42 -2.43 4.87
C GLY A 205 10.72 -1.11 4.59
N GLU A 206 10.64 -0.65 3.33
CA GLU A 206 9.86 0.54 3.01
C GLU A 206 8.35 0.24 3.08
N SER A 207 7.80 0.39 4.29
CA SER A 207 6.39 0.18 4.56
C SER A 207 5.92 1.08 5.69
N TYR A 208 4.74 1.68 5.53
CA TYR A 208 4.09 2.52 6.52
C TYR A 208 2.70 1.99 6.84
N LEU A 209 2.31 2.08 8.10
CA LEU A 209 0.99 1.70 8.59
C LEU A 209 0.32 2.92 9.23
N MET A 210 -0.85 3.28 8.73
CA MET A 210 -1.75 4.24 9.35
C MET A 210 -2.93 3.49 9.96
N ARG A 211 -3.20 3.73 11.24
CA ARG A 211 -4.23 3.02 12.02
C ARG A 211 -4.73 3.86 13.18
N VAL A 212 -5.84 3.46 13.79
CA VAL A 212 -6.24 3.98 15.10
C VAL A 212 -5.68 3.09 16.21
N GLU A 213 -5.00 3.69 17.18
CA GLU A 213 -4.48 3.04 18.38
C GLU A 213 -4.80 3.90 19.59
N GLU A 214 -5.40 3.31 20.62
CA GLU A 214 -5.82 4.02 21.86
C GLU A 214 -6.67 5.28 21.60
N GLY A 215 -7.49 5.24 20.55
CA GLY A 215 -8.37 6.36 20.17
C GLY A 215 -7.67 7.49 19.41
N LYS A 216 -6.39 7.34 19.06
CA LYS A 216 -5.63 8.31 18.24
C LYS A 216 -5.22 7.70 16.92
N VAL A 217 -5.21 8.50 15.87
CA VAL A 217 -4.65 8.09 14.58
C VAL A 217 -3.13 8.12 14.68
N MET A 218 -2.50 7.00 14.35
CA MET A 218 -1.06 6.80 14.38
C MET A 218 -0.57 6.48 12.97
N LEU A 219 0.56 7.04 12.59
CA LEU A 219 1.28 6.75 11.36
C LEU A 219 2.74 6.45 11.71
N GLY A 220 3.24 5.30 11.27
CA GLY A 220 4.63 4.94 11.53
C GLY A 220 5.20 3.98 10.50
N PRO A 221 6.54 4.00 10.31
CA PRO A 221 7.24 3.05 9.47
C PRO A 221 7.27 1.67 10.12
N LEU A 222 7.53 0.65 9.30
CA LEU A 222 7.83 -0.69 9.76
C LEU A 222 9.17 -0.70 10.54
N LYS A 223 9.19 -1.36 11.70
CA LYS A 223 10.40 -1.52 12.52
C LYS A 223 11.40 -2.48 11.87
N GLU A 224 12.70 -2.25 12.06
CA GLU A 224 13.75 -3.10 11.48
C GLU A 224 13.65 -4.57 11.92
N GLU A 225 13.28 -4.83 13.17
CA GLU A 225 13.09 -6.19 13.68
C GLU A 225 11.94 -6.90 12.94
N ALA A 226 10.86 -6.16 12.66
CA ALA A 226 9.72 -6.68 11.91
C ALA A 226 10.08 -6.97 10.45
N VAL A 227 10.98 -6.20 9.84
CA VAL A 227 11.50 -6.50 8.49
C VAL A 227 12.17 -7.88 8.48
N LYS A 228 13.08 -8.15 9.43
CA LYS A 228 13.77 -9.45 9.53
C LYS A 228 12.78 -10.59 9.73
N GLU A 229 11.82 -10.41 10.63
CA GLU A 229 10.76 -11.39 10.89
C GLU A 229 9.93 -11.68 9.63
N TYR A 230 9.51 -10.64 8.91
CA TYR A 230 8.70 -10.79 7.70
C TYR A 230 9.47 -11.53 6.61
N LYS A 231 10.74 -11.19 6.37
CA LYS A 231 11.59 -11.88 5.39
C LYS A 231 11.73 -13.37 5.72
N GLU A 232 11.90 -13.71 6.99
CA GLU A 232 11.98 -15.11 7.41
C GLU A 232 10.65 -15.85 7.22
N LYS A 233 9.52 -15.24 7.62
CA LYS A 233 8.19 -15.79 7.35
C LYS A 233 7.94 -15.99 5.86
N VAL A 234 8.33 -15.04 5.01
CA VAL A 234 8.21 -15.13 3.55
C VAL A 234 9.04 -16.29 3.00
N ARG A 235 10.29 -16.45 3.44
CA ARG A 235 11.15 -17.58 3.05
C ARG A 235 10.49 -18.92 3.36
N GLN A 236 9.94 -19.07 4.57
CA GLN A 236 9.23 -20.28 4.99
C GLN A 236 7.95 -20.50 4.19
N ARG A 237 7.12 -19.46 4.00
CA ARG A 237 5.87 -19.54 3.23
C ARG A 237 6.09 -19.94 1.77
N LYS A 238 7.14 -19.43 1.10
CA LYS A 238 7.49 -19.86 -0.26
C LYS A 238 7.77 -21.35 -0.35
N GLU A 239 8.56 -21.89 0.58
CA GLU A 239 8.87 -23.31 0.61
C GLU A 239 7.63 -24.16 0.91
N LEU A 240 6.79 -23.71 1.85
CA LEU A 240 5.52 -24.38 2.16
C LEU A 240 4.57 -24.42 0.96
N ILE A 241 4.42 -23.32 0.22
CA ILE A 241 3.59 -23.28 -1.00
C ILE A 241 4.09 -24.30 -2.04
N ARG A 242 5.41 -24.36 -2.28
CA ARG A 242 6.00 -25.34 -3.23
C ARG A 242 5.80 -26.78 -2.78
N ARG A 243 5.91 -27.06 -1.48
CA ARG A 243 5.64 -28.40 -0.91
C ARG A 243 4.17 -28.76 -1.00
N PHE A 244 3.31 -27.79 -0.70
CA PHE A 244 1.87 -27.96 -0.75
C PHE A 244 1.41 -28.31 -2.17
N TRP A 245 1.91 -27.59 -3.18
CA TRP A 245 1.60 -27.88 -4.58
C TRP A 245 1.97 -29.32 -4.96
N ARG A 246 3.21 -29.75 -4.68
CA ARG A 246 3.65 -31.13 -4.90
C ARG A 246 2.81 -32.15 -4.14
N LEU A 247 2.35 -31.80 -2.95
CA LEU A 247 1.52 -32.68 -2.14
C LEU A 247 0.12 -32.87 -2.75
N LEU A 248 -0.43 -31.85 -3.42
CA LEU A 248 -1.67 -31.99 -4.19
C LEU A 248 -1.48 -33.03 -5.31
N ASP A 249 -0.37 -32.95 -6.06
CA ASP A 249 -0.07 -33.88 -7.16
C ASP A 249 0.10 -35.34 -6.67
N ILE A 250 0.69 -35.54 -5.48
CA ILE A 250 0.99 -36.88 -4.94
C ILE A 250 -0.22 -37.48 -4.21
N ALA A 251 -0.91 -36.69 -3.39
CA ALA A 251 -1.90 -37.18 -2.43
C ALA A 251 -3.36 -36.90 -2.83
N GLY A 252 -3.57 -36.05 -3.85
CA GLY A 252 -4.88 -35.56 -4.28
C GLY A 252 -5.45 -34.46 -3.38
N GLU A 253 -6.22 -33.56 -3.99
CA GLU A 253 -6.76 -32.35 -3.37
C GLU A 253 -7.65 -32.66 -2.16
N GLN A 254 -8.50 -33.70 -2.26
CA GLN A 254 -9.44 -34.07 -1.20
C GLN A 254 -8.73 -34.43 0.11
N LYS A 255 -7.67 -35.24 0.02
CA LYS A 255 -6.92 -35.71 1.19
C LYS A 255 -6.18 -34.54 1.86
N VAL A 256 -5.61 -33.65 1.05
CA VAL A 256 -4.92 -32.46 1.52
C VAL A 256 -5.90 -31.49 2.20
N LEU A 257 -7.06 -31.24 1.57
CA LEU A 257 -8.11 -30.37 2.12
C LEU A 257 -8.64 -30.88 3.47
N GLN A 258 -8.86 -32.20 3.62
CA GLN A 258 -9.28 -32.78 4.90
C GLN A 258 -8.25 -32.54 6.01
N ARG A 259 -6.95 -32.60 5.69
CA ARG A 259 -5.87 -32.33 6.65
C ARG A 259 -5.81 -30.86 7.05
N ILE A 260 -6.00 -29.94 6.10
CA ILE A 260 -6.11 -28.50 6.40
C ILE A 260 -7.28 -28.25 7.35
N LYS A 261 -8.48 -28.73 7.03
CA LYS A 261 -9.68 -28.55 7.86
C LYS A 261 -9.50 -29.08 9.28
N ARG A 262 -8.73 -30.17 9.45
CA ARG A 262 -8.42 -30.71 10.78
C ARG A 262 -7.52 -29.76 11.57
N LEU A 263 -6.46 -29.24 10.95
CA LEU A 263 -5.54 -28.28 11.58
C LEU A 263 -6.28 -26.99 11.96
N GLU A 264 -7.15 -26.47 11.09
CA GLU A 264 -7.97 -25.28 11.39
C GLU A 264 -8.84 -25.47 12.64
N ARG A 265 -9.47 -26.65 12.79
CA ARG A 265 -10.26 -27.00 13.98
C ARG A 265 -9.44 -27.14 15.24
N GLU A 266 -8.20 -27.62 15.15
CA GLU A 266 -7.28 -27.76 16.29
C GLU A 266 -6.85 -26.37 16.79
N VAL A 267 -6.56 -25.44 15.89
CA VAL A 267 -6.21 -24.05 16.23
C VAL A 267 -7.38 -23.31 16.86
N GLN A 268 -8.60 -23.45 16.32
CA GLN A 268 -9.81 -22.81 16.86
C GLN A 268 -10.19 -23.29 18.28
N LYS A 269 -9.75 -24.48 18.69
CA LYS A 269 -9.98 -24.98 20.06
C LYS A 269 -9.01 -24.43 21.09
N THR A 270 -7.91 -23.85 20.63
CA THR A 270 -6.79 -23.40 21.45
C THR A 270 -6.69 -21.86 21.49
N SER A 271 -7.54 -21.17 20.70
CA SER A 271 -7.68 -19.71 20.64
C SER A 271 -8.95 -19.29 21.36
#